data_AF-M7MEN1-F1
#
_entry.id   AF-M7MEN1-F1
#
_cell.length_a   1.000
_cell.length_b   1.000
_cell.length_c   1.000
_cell.angle_alpha   90.00
_cell.angle_beta   90.00
_cell.angle_gamma   90.00
#
_symmetry.space_group_name_H-M   'P 1'
#
loop_
_entity.id
_entity.type
_entity.pdbx_description
1 polymer ?
#
loop_
_entity_poly.entity_id
_entity_poly.type
_entity_poly.pdbx_seq_one_letter_code
_entity_poly.pdbx_strand_id
1 'polypeptide(L)'
;MKSILSSPGLVVEFDNRDNIFNPDKGFLINTTYHFNANWTGSDYTFGNLEISALYYHQFTPKLVSGLRLASEMQFKDAPFYTDPYINLRGVPKMRYQGKSTYVMETEQCFEFTTRWSLKGFGS
;
A
#
# COMPACT_ATOMS: atom_id res chain seq x y z
N MET A 1 24.76 18.57 1.18
CA MET A 1 25.08 17.55 2.19
C MET A 1 25.00 16.19 1.51
N LYS A 2 26.01 15.33 1.66
CA LYS A 2 25.97 13.95 1.18
C LYS A 2 25.49 13.09 2.37
N SER A 3 24.37 12.40 2.19
CA SER A 3 23.86 11.43 3.17
C SER A 3 23.76 10.07 2.49
N ILE A 4 24.17 9.02 3.19
CA ILE A 4 24.06 7.64 2.76
C ILE A 4 22.92 6.98 3.54
N LEU A 5 21.99 6.38 2.80
CA LEU A 5 20.91 5.56 3.35
C LEU A 5 21.08 4.14 2.83
N SER A 6 21.21 3.20 3.77
CA SER A 6 21.26 1.76 3.49
C SER A 6 20.14 1.09 4.28
N SER A 7 19.21 0.45 3.56
CA SER A 7 17.93 0.00 4.11
C SER A 7 17.63 -1.46 3.74
N PRO A 8 18.40 -2.44 4.24
CA PRO A 8 17.99 -3.83 4.14
C PRO A 8 16.56 -4.02 4.68
N GLY A 9 15.82 -4.95 4.08
CA GLY A 9 14.43 -5.16 4.43
C GLY A 9 14.00 -6.61 4.35
N LEU A 10 12.88 -6.89 5.03
CA LEU A 10 12.18 -8.16 5.00
C LEU A 10 10.83 -7.93 4.35
N VAL A 11 10.48 -8.80 3.40
CA VAL A 11 9.19 -8.77 2.69
C VAL A 11 8.46 -10.07 2.98
N VAL A 12 7.21 -9.95 3.41
CA VAL A 12 6.28 -11.06 3.57
C VAL A 12 5.08 -10.76 2.69
N GLU A 13 4.79 -11.68 1.78
CA GLU A 13 3.66 -11.56 0.86
C GLU A 13 2.80 -12.82 0.91
N PHE A 14 1.50 -12.61 0.93
CA PHE A 14 0.50 -13.66 0.79
C PHE A 14 -0.50 -13.23 -0.28
N ASP A 15 -0.61 -14.00 -1.36
CA ASP A 15 -1.56 -13.79 -2.44
C ASP A 15 -2.41 -15.03 -2.66
N ASN A 16 -3.73 -14.88 -2.51
CA ASN A 16 -4.73 -15.90 -2.83
C ASN A 16 -5.83 -15.29 -3.71
N ARG A 17 -5.47 -14.31 -4.54
CA ARG A 17 -6.37 -13.79 -5.55
C ARG A 17 -6.54 -14.81 -6.66
N ASP A 18 -7.76 -14.89 -7.19
CA ASP A 18 -8.08 -15.75 -8.33
C ASP A 18 -7.43 -15.29 -9.64
N ASN A 19 -7.21 -13.99 -9.79
CA ASN A 19 -6.51 -13.40 -10.93
C ASN A 19 -5.66 -12.20 -10.48
N ILE A 20 -4.43 -12.11 -10.98
CA ILE A 20 -3.48 -11.06 -10.59
C ILE A 20 -3.86 -9.68 -11.18
N PHE A 21 -4.49 -9.66 -12.36
CA PHE A 21 -4.82 -8.44 -13.10
C PHE A 21 -6.25 -7.95 -12.87
N ASN A 22 -7.22 -8.86 -12.80
CA ASN A 22 -8.63 -8.54 -12.54
C ASN A 22 -9.21 -9.51 -11.50
N PRO A 23 -8.89 -9.31 -10.22
CA PRO A 23 -9.33 -10.21 -9.15
C PRO A 23 -10.82 -10.02 -8.87
N ASP A 24 -11.56 -11.12 -8.82
CA ASP A 24 -12.96 -11.10 -8.38
C ASP A 24 -13.09 -11.56 -6.93
N LYS A 25 -12.16 -12.39 -6.47
CA LYS A 25 -12.15 -13.00 -5.14
C LYS A 25 -10.75 -13.11 -4.56
N GLY A 26 -10.69 -13.14 -3.24
CA GLY A 26 -9.48 -13.44 -2.49
C GLY A 26 -8.84 -12.19 -1.92
N PHE A 27 -7.58 -12.31 -1.50
CA PHE A 27 -6.85 -11.21 -0.92
C PHE A 27 -5.36 -11.28 -1.24
N LEU A 28 -4.75 -10.11 -1.27
CA LEU A 28 -3.32 -9.90 -1.31
C LEU A 28 -2.95 -9.12 -0.06
N ILE A 29 -2.01 -9.62 0.72
CA ILE A 29 -1.42 -8.90 1.85
C ILE A 29 0.08 -8.87 1.63
N ASN A 30 0.65 -7.67 1.63
CA ASN A 30 2.09 -7.46 1.60
C ASN A 30 2.49 -6.66 2.83
N THR A 31 3.54 -7.13 3.51
CA THR A 31 4.16 -6.44 4.63
C THR A 31 5.65 -6.36 4.38
N THR A 32 6.16 -5.15 4.34
CA THR A 32 7.58 -4.88 4.13
C THR A 32 8.12 -4.09 5.32
N TYR A 33 9.21 -4.56 5.90
CA TYR A 33 9.91 -3.85 6.97
C TYR A 33 11.35 -3.56 6.55
N HIS A 34 11.70 -2.29 6.44
CA HIS A 34 13.07 -1.83 6.24
C HIS A 34 13.66 -1.32 7.55
N PHE A 35 14.94 -1.55 7.75
CA PHE A 35 15.68 -0.93 8.84
C PHE A 35 16.97 -0.32 8.33
N ASN A 36 17.29 0.84 8.90
CA ASN A 36 18.48 1.61 8.64
C ASN A 36 19.28 1.66 9.94
N ALA A 37 20.57 1.42 9.87
CA ALA A 37 21.46 1.53 11.02
C ALA A 37 22.92 1.76 10.58
N ASN A 38 23.75 2.26 11.48
CA ASN A 38 25.17 2.50 11.20
C ASN A 38 25.88 1.23 10.70
N TRP A 39 25.56 0.05 11.25
CA TRP A 39 26.15 -1.23 10.83
C TRP A 39 25.73 -1.68 9.42
N THR A 40 24.63 -1.14 8.90
CA THR A 40 24.21 -1.34 7.50
C THR A 40 24.93 -0.38 6.54
N GLY A 41 25.76 0.54 7.06
CA GLY A 41 26.39 1.62 6.28
C GLY A 41 25.52 2.85 6.08
N SER A 42 24.42 2.99 6.85
CA SER A 42 23.54 4.15 6.82
C SER A 42 24.00 5.22 7.82
N ASP A 43 23.88 6.50 7.46
CA ASP A 43 24.14 7.62 8.37
C ASP A 43 23.01 7.81 9.40
N TYR A 44 21.86 7.18 9.18
CA TYR A 44 20.64 7.32 9.99
C TYR A 44 20.18 5.98 10.55
N THR A 45 19.56 6.02 11.72
CA THR A 45 19.01 4.84 12.40
C THR A 45 17.49 4.94 12.56
N PHE A 46 16.74 4.32 11.66
CA PHE A 46 15.28 4.34 11.63
C PHE A 46 14.71 3.07 11.01
N GLY A 47 13.42 2.82 11.24
CA GLY A 47 12.69 1.70 10.65
C GLY A 47 11.49 2.19 9.86
N ASN A 48 11.14 1.49 8.78
CA ASN A 48 9.93 1.73 8.01
C ASN A 48 9.15 0.43 7.91
N LEU A 49 7.88 0.46 8.30
CA LEU A 49 6.94 -0.63 8.13
C LEU A 49 5.88 -0.19 7.11
N GLU A 50 5.77 -0.93 6.02
CA GLU A 50 4.73 -0.79 5.02
C GLU A 50 3.83 -2.02 5.10
N ILE A 51 2.53 -1.80 5.20
CA ILE A 51 1.50 -2.84 5.15
C ILE A 51 0.51 -2.44 4.09
N SER A 52 0.29 -3.32 3.11
CA SER A 52 -0.79 -3.18 2.14
C SER A 52 -1.64 -4.43 2.12
N ALA A 53 -2.96 -4.24 2.03
CA ALA A 53 -3.92 -5.31 1.90
C ALA A 53 -4.95 -4.94 0.85
N LEU A 54 -5.19 -5.86 -0.07
CA LEU A 54 -6.29 -5.82 -1.02
C LEU A 54 -7.21 -7.01 -0.74
N TYR A 55 -8.50 -6.75 -0.64
CA TYR A 55 -9.52 -7.78 -0.46
C TYR A 55 -10.56 -7.64 -1.56
N TYR A 56 -10.92 -8.74 -2.19
CA TYR A 56 -11.92 -8.80 -3.24
C TYR A 56 -12.99 -9.83 -2.89
N HIS A 57 -14.24 -9.43 -3.07
CA HIS A 57 -15.39 -10.27 -2.84
C HIS A 57 -16.43 -10.07 -3.92
N GLN A 58 -16.74 -11.15 -4.64
CA GLN A 58 -17.82 -11.19 -5.61
C GLN A 58 -19.14 -11.54 -4.91
N PHE A 59 -19.97 -10.52 -4.66
CA PHE A 59 -21.30 -10.69 -4.04
C PHE A 59 -22.30 -11.36 -4.98
N THR A 60 -22.22 -11.04 -6.27
CA THR A 60 -23.02 -11.67 -7.34
C THR A 60 -22.14 -11.87 -8.56
N PRO A 61 -22.51 -12.71 -9.55
CA PRO A 61 -21.71 -12.89 -10.76
C PRO A 61 -21.41 -11.61 -11.56
N LYS A 62 -22.08 -10.48 -11.24
CA LYS A 62 -21.90 -9.19 -11.91
C LYS A 62 -21.38 -8.09 -10.99
N LEU A 63 -21.23 -8.35 -9.68
CA LEU A 63 -20.85 -7.33 -8.70
C LEU A 63 -19.67 -7.82 -7.86
N VAL A 64 -18.54 -7.18 -8.06
CA VAL A 64 -17.30 -7.39 -7.31
C VAL A 64 -17.02 -6.15 -6.47
N SER A 65 -16.79 -6.36 -5.18
CA SER A 65 -16.37 -5.34 -4.25
C SER A 65 -14.90 -5.54 -3.90
N GLY A 66 -14.12 -4.47 -4.04
CA GLY A 66 -12.75 -4.36 -3.59
C GLY A 66 -12.65 -3.48 -2.34
N LEU A 67 -11.72 -3.85 -1.47
CA LEU A 67 -11.25 -3.02 -0.36
C LEU A 67 -9.73 -2.98 -0.40
N ARG A 68 -9.18 -1.77 -0.29
CA ARG A 68 -7.75 -1.50 -0.17
C ARG A 68 -7.48 -0.86 1.18
N LEU A 69 -6.49 -1.39 1.88
CA LEU A 69 -5.87 -0.79 3.05
C LEU A 69 -4.39 -0.63 2.77
N ALA A 70 -3.83 0.53 3.07
CA ALA A 70 -2.40 0.78 3.00
C ALA A 70 -1.97 1.62 4.20
N SER A 71 -0.88 1.24 4.84
CA SER A 71 -0.29 1.97 5.95
C SER A 71 1.21 1.97 5.84
N GLU A 72 1.81 3.13 6.08
CA GLU A 72 3.25 3.29 6.18
C GLU A 72 3.57 3.94 7.52
N MET A 73 4.47 3.33 8.28
CA MET A 73 4.90 3.82 9.59
C MET A 73 6.41 3.94 9.61
N GLN A 74 6.88 5.05 10.15
CA GLN A 74 8.29 5.34 10.32
C GLN A 74 8.62 5.49 11.81
N PHE A 75 9.62 4.74 12.24
CA PHE A 75 10.06 4.68 13.63
C PHE A 75 11.40 5.38 13.80
N LYS A 76 11.60 5.99 14.98
CA LYS A 76 12.80 6.76 15.34
C LYS A 76 12.97 8.04 14.51
N ASP A 77 14.22 8.49 14.39
CA ASP A 77 14.60 9.76 13.79
C ASP A 77 15.12 9.52 12.37
N ALA A 78 14.16 9.29 11.48
CA ALA A 78 14.40 9.31 10.06
C ALA A 78 14.54 10.76 9.58
N PRO A 79 15.28 10.99 8.48
CA PRO A 79 15.33 12.31 7.87
C PRO A 79 13.97 12.72 7.28
N PHE A 80 13.55 13.97 7.47
CA PHE A 80 12.22 14.46 7.07
C PHE A 80 11.86 14.24 5.58
N TYR A 81 12.85 14.13 4.70
CA TYR A 81 12.63 13.89 3.27
C TYR A 81 12.27 12.42 2.95
N THR A 82 12.29 11.53 3.94
CA THR A 82 11.83 10.14 3.84
C THR A 82 10.50 9.92 4.55
N ASP A 83 9.83 10.99 4.99
CA ASP A 83 8.53 10.90 5.64
C ASP A 83 7.52 10.26 4.68
N PRO A 84 6.76 9.27 5.14
CA PRO A 84 5.64 8.70 4.40
C PRO A 84 4.61 9.75 3.98
N TYR A 85 3.87 9.47 2.91
CA TYR A 85 2.80 10.33 2.44
C TYR A 85 1.55 9.56 2.04
N ILE A 86 0.40 10.25 2.03
CA ILE A 86 -0.86 9.66 1.58
C ILE A 86 -0.83 9.47 0.05
N ASN A 87 -0.93 8.22 -0.40
CA ASN A 87 -1.04 7.85 -1.81
C ASN A 87 -2.46 7.36 -2.16
N LEU A 88 -3.32 8.33 -2.52
CA LEU A 88 -4.75 8.13 -2.76
C LEU A 88 -5.19 8.87 -4.03
N ARG A 89 -6.12 8.26 -4.79
CA ARG A 89 -6.68 8.89 -6.00
C ARG A 89 -7.37 10.21 -5.64
N GLY A 90 -7.12 11.25 -6.43
CA GLY A 90 -7.67 12.60 -6.18
C GLY A 90 -6.86 13.44 -5.17
N VAL A 91 -5.85 12.88 -4.51
CA VAL A 91 -4.96 13.60 -3.60
C VAL A 91 -3.60 13.84 -4.26
N PRO A 92 -3.09 15.09 -4.34
CA PRO A 92 -1.75 15.35 -4.84
C PRO A 92 -0.68 14.64 -4.00
N LYS A 93 0.31 14.03 -4.67
CA LYS A 93 1.43 13.36 -4.00
C LYS A 93 2.16 14.30 -3.05
N MET A 94 2.64 13.75 -1.92
CA MET A 94 3.39 14.48 -0.88
C MET A 94 2.64 15.66 -0.24
N ARG A 95 1.34 15.86 -0.53
CA ARG A 95 0.55 16.93 0.09
C ARG A 95 0.33 16.70 1.57
N TYR A 96 0.09 15.46 1.95
CA TYR A 96 -0.08 15.05 3.35
C TYR A 96 1.02 14.05 3.69
N GLN A 97 1.97 14.51 4.50
CA GLN A 97 3.14 13.77 4.96
C GLN A 97 3.09 13.60 6.48
N GLY A 98 3.70 12.54 6.97
CA GLY A 98 3.88 12.33 8.40
C GLY A 98 4.49 10.96 8.70
N LYS A 99 4.95 10.79 9.94
CA LYS A 99 5.59 9.54 10.41
C LYS A 99 4.68 8.31 10.37
N SER A 100 3.37 8.49 10.22
CA SER A 100 2.44 7.38 10.02
C SER A 100 1.29 7.81 9.13
N THR A 101 1.03 7.03 8.08
CA THR A 101 -0.07 7.25 7.16
C THR A 101 -0.96 6.01 7.10
N TYR A 102 -2.24 6.26 6.87
CA TYR A 102 -3.26 5.23 6.75
C TYR A 102 -4.20 5.63 5.62
N VAL A 103 -4.45 4.70 4.71
CA VAL A 103 -5.32 4.87 3.55
C VAL A 103 -6.25 3.69 3.49
N MET A 104 -7.53 3.99 3.30
CA MET A 104 -8.59 3.02 3.05
C MET A 104 -9.32 3.45 1.78
N GLU A 105 -9.54 2.54 0.85
CA GLU A 105 -10.30 2.80 -0.37
C GLU A 105 -11.19 1.59 -0.65
N THR A 106 -12.43 1.82 -1.04
CA THR A 106 -13.33 0.78 -1.55
C THR A 106 -13.56 1.00 -3.03
N GLU A 107 -13.64 -0.10 -3.78
CA GLU A 107 -13.98 -0.09 -5.20
C GLU A 107 -15.16 -1.04 -5.42
N GLN A 108 -16.12 -0.62 -6.24
CA GLN A 108 -17.29 -1.40 -6.61
C GLN A 108 -17.30 -1.54 -8.13
N CYS A 109 -17.14 -2.75 -8.61
CA CYS A 109 -17.12 -3.08 -10.04
C CYS A 109 -18.41 -3.82 -10.41
N PHE A 110 -19.21 -3.20 -11.28
CA PHE A 110 -20.43 -3.78 -11.81
C PHE A 110 -20.28 -4.12 -13.29
N GLU A 111 -20.53 -5.37 -13.66
CA GLU A 111 -20.41 -5.86 -15.03
C GLU A 111 -21.74 -5.77 -15.78
N PHE A 112 -21.82 -4.88 -16.76
CA PHE A 112 -22.99 -4.79 -17.63
C PHE A 112 -22.98 -5.89 -18.70
N THR A 113 -21.80 -6.16 -19.27
CA THR A 113 -21.55 -7.18 -20.31
C THR A 113 -20.15 -7.77 -20.12
N THR A 114 -19.81 -8.84 -20.84
CA THR A 114 -18.49 -9.49 -20.79
C THR A 114 -17.31 -8.56 -21.13
N ARG A 115 -17.56 -7.36 -21.69
CA ARG A 115 -16.51 -6.40 -22.09
C ARG A 115 -16.62 -5.03 -21.43
N TRP A 116 -17.73 -4.75 -20.75
CA TRP A 116 -17.99 -3.42 -20.18
C TRP A 116 -18.35 -3.54 -18.71
N SER A 117 -17.52 -2.93 -17.87
CA SER A 117 -17.74 -2.79 -16.44
C SER A 117 -17.76 -1.32 -16.04
N LEU A 118 -18.57 -1.01 -15.03
CA LEU A 118 -18.58 0.27 -14.35
C LEU A 118 -17.84 0.13 -13.04
N LYS A 119 -16.92 1.06 -12.78
CA LYS A 119 -16.20 1.12 -11.51
C LYS A 119 -16.53 2.41 -10.78
N GLY A 120 -17.05 2.27 -9.56
CA GLY A 120 -17.12 3.34 -8.57
C GLY A 120 -16.05 3.11 -7.51
N PHE A 121 -15.39 4.18 -7.05
CA PHE A 121 -14.43 4.10 -5.94
C PHE A 121 -14.70 5.20 -4.94
N GLY A 122 -14.32 4.96 -3.68
CA GLY A 122 -14.44 5.90 -2.58
C GLY A 122 -13.34 5.67 -1.56
N SER A 123 -12.91 6.73 -0.92
CA SER A 123 -11.73 6.77 -0.05
C SER A 123 -11.93 7.71 1.12
#